data_AF-A0A844C641-F1
#
_entry.id   AF-A0A844C641-F1
#
_cell.length_a   1.000
_cell.length_b   1.000
_cell.length_c   1.000
_cell.angle_alpha   90.00
_cell.angle_beta   90.00
_cell.angle_gamma   90.00
#
_symmetry.space_group_name_H-M   'P 1'
#
loop_
_entity.id
_entity.type
_entity.pdbx_description
1 polymer ?
#
loop_
_entity_poly.entity_id
_entity_poly.type
_entity_poly.pdbx_seq_one_letter_code
_entity_poly.pdbx_strand_id
1 'polypeptide(L)'
;MSNQNQNQVAEQHQAPANQFSNTTDLVLDYQAMEQMGRLAEMMANGRATVPMHLQGNPADCMAVIMQAAQWRMNPFAVAQKTHVVSGTLGYEAQLVNAVVCSSTKVKDSFHYEWFGDWTRVIGNFVTKTSQKGNQYQAPNWTAADEKGLGVRVWATLKGESEPRVLELLLSQAQVRNSTLWASDPKQQLAYLAVKRWARLYAPDVILGVYSADELDDLPEKELNPRASGTAERAPELEPYPQDKFKEFLPKWTKMIHSGQRSAQEVIDMVSAKYQLSNGQIDTLLAIEQEAPIDGEYQSADEE
;
A
#
# COMPACT_ATOMS: atom_id res chain seq x y z
N MET A 1 -70.31 7.07 -32.60
CA MET A 1 -69.81 5.80 -32.02
C MET A 1 -69.07 5.08 -33.12
N SER A 2 -67.81 4.67 -33.07
CA SER A 2 -66.70 4.88 -32.15
C SER A 2 -65.45 4.56 -32.97
N ASN A 3 -64.37 5.31 -32.73
CA ASN A 3 -63.02 5.05 -33.21
C ASN A 3 -62.58 3.61 -32.92
N GLN A 4 -61.81 3.01 -33.84
CA GLN A 4 -60.61 2.24 -33.46
C GLN A 4 -59.68 2.07 -34.67
N ASN A 5 -58.74 3.00 -34.75
CA ASN A 5 -57.51 2.91 -35.52
C ASN A 5 -56.39 2.99 -34.47
N GLN A 6 -55.51 1.99 -34.40
CA GLN A 6 -54.15 1.98 -33.80
C GLN A 6 -53.80 0.58 -33.25
N ASN A 7 -53.30 -0.29 -34.12
CA ASN A 7 -52.30 -1.27 -33.73
C ASN A 7 -50.94 -0.58 -33.74
N GLN A 8 -50.57 0.05 -32.61
CA GLN A 8 -49.18 0.34 -32.31
C GLN A 8 -48.61 -0.90 -31.62
N VAL A 9 -47.74 -1.61 -32.33
CA VAL A 9 -46.91 -2.66 -31.76
C VAL A 9 -45.93 -1.96 -30.81
N ALA A 10 -46.20 -2.06 -29.51
CA ALA A 10 -45.27 -1.62 -28.49
C ALA A 10 -44.03 -2.53 -28.56
N GLU A 11 -42.93 -2.00 -29.06
CA GLU A 11 -41.60 -2.56 -28.82
C GLU A 11 -41.37 -2.57 -27.31
N GLN A 12 -41.63 -3.72 -26.69
CA GLN A 12 -41.19 -4.00 -25.34
C GLN A 12 -39.66 -3.96 -25.36
N HIS A 13 -39.10 -2.85 -24.89
CA HIS A 13 -37.71 -2.78 -24.45
C HIS A 13 -37.55 -3.79 -23.30
N GLN A 14 -37.13 -5.01 -23.64
CA GLN A 14 -36.56 -5.93 -22.67
C GLN A 14 -35.37 -5.23 -22.03
N ALA A 15 -35.49 -4.88 -20.74
CA ALA A 15 -34.34 -4.51 -19.94
C ALA A 15 -33.31 -5.64 -20.03
N PRO A 16 -32.04 -5.37 -20.36
CA PRO A 16 -31.05 -6.42 -20.42
C PRO A 16 -30.80 -6.93 -18.99
N ALA A 17 -31.37 -8.08 -18.68
CA ALA A 17 -31.09 -8.78 -17.44
C ALA A 17 -29.65 -9.31 -17.47
N ASN A 18 -28.85 -8.92 -16.47
CA ASN A 18 -27.44 -9.29 -16.26
C ASN A 18 -26.48 -8.96 -17.42
N GLN A 19 -26.11 -7.69 -17.58
CA GLN A 19 -25.02 -7.31 -18.49
C GLN A 19 -23.60 -7.61 -17.96
N PHE A 20 -23.42 -7.73 -16.64
CA PHE A 20 -22.09 -7.89 -16.05
C PHE A 20 -22.03 -9.15 -15.20
N SER A 21 -21.22 -10.12 -15.65
CA SER A 21 -21.04 -11.42 -14.98
C SER A 21 -19.98 -11.33 -13.88
N ASN A 22 -18.93 -10.52 -14.12
CA ASN A 22 -17.82 -10.26 -13.20
C ASN A 22 -17.45 -8.77 -13.18
N THR A 23 -16.85 -8.32 -12.07
CA THR A 23 -16.40 -6.93 -11.88
C THR A 23 -15.37 -6.49 -12.93
N THR A 24 -14.56 -7.42 -13.44
CA THR A 24 -13.61 -7.12 -14.52
C THR A 24 -14.32 -6.63 -15.78
N ASP A 25 -15.47 -7.22 -16.13
CA ASP A 25 -16.27 -6.79 -17.28
C ASP A 25 -16.85 -5.39 -17.03
N LEU A 26 -17.21 -5.10 -15.78
CA LEU A 26 -17.73 -3.79 -15.36
C LEU A 26 -16.65 -2.69 -15.40
N VAL A 27 -15.40 -3.01 -15.08
CA VAL A 27 -14.27 -2.06 -15.10
C VAL A 27 -13.78 -1.79 -16.52
N LEU A 28 -13.85 -2.79 -17.39
CA LEU A 28 -13.42 -2.64 -18.79
C LEU A 28 -14.50 -2.02 -19.67
N ASP A 29 -15.76 -1.98 -19.20
CA ASP A 29 -16.84 -1.27 -19.87
C ASP A 29 -16.81 0.23 -19.58
N TYR A 30 -16.61 1.01 -20.64
CA TYR A 30 -16.51 2.47 -20.54
C TYR A 30 -17.80 3.12 -20.00
N GLN A 31 -18.98 2.62 -20.39
CA GLN A 31 -20.25 3.19 -19.95
C GLN A 31 -20.49 2.90 -18.46
N ALA A 32 -20.18 1.68 -18.02
CA ALA A 32 -20.25 1.31 -16.61
C ALA A 32 -19.27 2.13 -15.77
N MET A 33 -18.04 2.34 -16.25
CA MET A 33 -17.06 3.21 -15.60
C MET A 33 -17.56 4.65 -15.47
N GLU A 34 -18.16 5.22 -16.52
CA GLU A 34 -18.74 6.57 -16.46
C GLU A 34 -19.88 6.66 -15.43
N GLN A 35 -20.78 5.66 -15.40
CA GLN A 35 -21.89 5.62 -14.44
C GLN A 35 -21.39 5.50 -13.00
N MET A 36 -20.38 4.67 -12.76
CA MET A 36 -19.74 4.57 -11.44
C MET A 36 -19.04 5.88 -11.06
N GLY A 37 -18.43 6.59 -12.01
CA GLY A 37 -17.86 7.93 -11.79
C GLY A 37 -18.92 8.93 -11.30
N ARG A 38 -20.10 8.96 -11.93
CA ARG A 38 -21.22 9.80 -11.49
C ARG A 38 -21.72 9.43 -10.10
N LEU A 39 -21.81 8.12 -9.80
CA LEU A 39 -22.17 7.65 -8.48
C LEU A 39 -21.12 8.05 -7.43
N ALA A 40 -19.84 8.02 -7.78
CA ALA A 40 -18.74 8.43 -6.92
C ALA A 40 -18.78 9.93 -6.62
N GLU A 41 -19.08 10.78 -7.60
CA GLU A 41 -19.31 12.21 -7.39
C GLU A 41 -20.51 12.45 -6.46
N MET A 42 -21.61 11.71 -6.64
CA MET A 42 -22.77 11.79 -5.76
C MET A 42 -22.40 11.38 -4.32
N MET A 43 -21.62 10.30 -4.16
CA MET A 43 -21.17 9.81 -2.87
C MET A 43 -20.24 10.82 -2.18
N ALA A 44 -19.30 11.43 -2.91
CA ALA A 44 -18.39 12.45 -2.39
C ALA A 44 -19.12 13.71 -1.88
N ASN A 45 -20.32 14.00 -2.40
CA ASN A 45 -21.16 15.11 -1.94
C ASN A 45 -22.04 14.76 -0.72
N GLY A 46 -22.09 13.50 -0.30
CA GLY A 46 -22.86 13.04 0.85
C GLY A 46 -22.25 13.51 2.18
N ARG A 47 -22.96 14.36 2.94
CA ARG A 47 -22.42 14.89 4.21
C ARG A 47 -22.69 14.02 5.44
N ALA A 48 -23.87 13.41 5.50
CA ALA A 48 -24.31 12.64 6.68
C ALA A 48 -24.11 11.13 6.52
N THR A 49 -24.14 10.63 5.28
CA THR A 49 -24.17 9.20 4.97
C THR A 49 -22.81 8.63 4.56
N VAL A 50 -21.81 9.49 4.36
CA VAL A 50 -20.46 9.16 3.90
C VAL A 50 -19.43 9.74 4.89
N PRO A 51 -18.40 8.97 5.30
CA PRO A 51 -17.37 9.44 6.22
C PRO A 51 -16.61 10.68 5.73
N MET A 52 -16.13 11.49 6.67
CA MET A 52 -15.40 12.74 6.36
C MET A 52 -14.19 12.54 5.44
N HIS A 53 -13.48 11.42 5.52
CA HIS A 53 -12.31 11.14 4.68
C HIS A 53 -12.64 10.82 3.23
N LEU A 54 -13.90 10.49 2.91
CA LEU A 54 -14.36 10.26 1.53
C LEU A 54 -15.10 11.49 0.94
N GLN A 55 -15.50 12.44 1.79
CA GLN A 55 -16.21 13.64 1.37
C GLN A 55 -15.30 14.54 0.52
N GLY A 56 -15.82 14.99 -0.62
CA GLY A 56 -15.05 15.79 -1.57
C GLY A 56 -13.95 15.01 -2.31
N ASN A 57 -13.85 13.69 -2.14
CA ASN A 57 -12.91 12.84 -2.88
C ASN A 57 -13.65 11.79 -3.73
N PRO A 58 -14.03 12.14 -4.98
CA PRO A 58 -14.67 11.20 -5.90
C PRO A 58 -13.78 9.99 -6.25
N ALA A 59 -12.45 10.12 -6.25
CA ALA A 59 -11.55 9.03 -6.60
C ALA A 59 -11.58 7.92 -5.53
N ASP A 60 -11.50 8.29 -4.25
CA ASP A 60 -11.60 7.30 -3.16
C ASP A 60 -13.02 6.72 -3.08
N CYS A 61 -14.05 7.54 -3.34
CA CYS A 61 -15.43 7.06 -3.46
C CYS A 61 -15.59 6.03 -4.58
N MET A 62 -14.96 6.26 -5.74
CA MET A 62 -14.96 5.35 -6.88
C MET A 62 -14.30 4.03 -6.51
N ALA A 63 -13.14 4.07 -5.84
CA ALA A 63 -12.45 2.87 -5.37
C ALA A 63 -13.34 2.03 -4.43
N VAL A 64 -14.04 2.69 -3.49
CA VAL A 64 -15.01 2.03 -2.60
C VAL A 64 -16.19 1.44 -3.38
N ILE A 65 -16.71 2.13 -4.40
CA ILE A 65 -17.80 1.63 -5.25
C ILE A 65 -17.37 0.38 -6.02
N MET A 66 -16.19 0.40 -6.63
CA MET A 66 -15.64 -0.76 -7.34
C MET A 66 -15.43 -1.94 -6.40
N GLN A 67 -14.92 -1.69 -5.19
CA GLN A 67 -14.74 -2.73 -4.17
C GLN A 67 -16.08 -3.29 -3.68
N ALA A 68 -17.09 -2.43 -3.48
CA ALA A 68 -18.43 -2.85 -3.11
C ALA A 68 -19.10 -3.68 -4.21
N ALA A 69 -18.91 -3.30 -5.48
CA ALA A 69 -19.39 -4.08 -6.63
C ALA A 69 -18.76 -5.49 -6.66
N GLN A 70 -17.46 -5.60 -6.37
CA GLN A 70 -16.76 -6.89 -6.27
C GLN A 70 -17.37 -7.79 -5.19
N TRP A 71 -17.72 -7.22 -4.03
CA TRP A 71 -18.39 -7.95 -2.95
C TRP A 71 -19.90 -8.06 -3.12
N ARG A 72 -20.46 -7.47 -4.18
CA ARG A 72 -21.91 -7.36 -4.43
C ARG A 72 -22.66 -6.73 -3.24
N MET A 73 -22.05 -5.71 -2.64
CA MET A 73 -22.56 -4.99 -1.47
C MET A 73 -22.96 -3.56 -1.82
N ASN A 74 -23.73 -2.94 -0.93
CA ASN A 74 -24.10 -1.53 -1.06
C ASN A 74 -22.86 -0.64 -0.81
N PRO A 75 -22.48 0.24 -1.75
CA PRO A 75 -21.28 1.09 -1.63
C PRO A 75 -21.34 2.06 -0.45
N PHE A 76 -22.51 2.57 -0.08
CA PHE A 76 -22.64 3.45 1.09
C PHE A 76 -22.41 2.69 2.40
N ALA A 77 -22.88 1.44 2.49
CA ALA A 77 -22.65 0.61 3.67
C ALA A 77 -21.17 0.21 3.80
N VAL A 78 -20.51 -0.09 2.68
CA VAL A 78 -19.06 -0.34 2.63
C VAL A 78 -18.29 0.91 3.04
N ALA A 79 -18.63 2.08 2.48
CA ALA A 79 -18.00 3.36 2.79
C ALA A 79 -18.03 3.67 4.30
N GLN A 80 -19.17 3.45 4.96
CA GLN A 80 -19.32 3.67 6.42
C GLN A 80 -18.42 2.80 7.29
N LYS A 81 -17.84 1.74 6.73
CA LYS A 81 -16.94 0.79 7.40
C LYS A 81 -15.49 0.93 6.94
N THR A 82 -15.16 2.10 6.40
CA THR A 82 -13.79 2.47 6.05
C THR A 82 -13.20 3.45 7.05
N HIS A 83 -11.88 3.46 7.15
CA HIS A 83 -11.11 4.41 7.93
C HIS A 83 -9.79 4.69 7.21
N VAL A 84 -9.08 5.77 7.56
CA VAL A 84 -7.76 6.09 6.98
C VAL A 84 -6.72 6.06 8.09
N VAL A 85 -5.66 5.29 7.87
CA VAL A 85 -4.46 5.27 8.72
C VAL A 85 -3.26 5.56 7.83
N SER A 86 -2.46 6.57 8.18
CA SER A 86 -1.26 6.95 7.44
C SER A 86 -1.48 7.15 5.92
N GLY A 87 -2.63 7.72 5.54
CA GLY A 87 -2.99 7.97 4.13
C GLY A 87 -3.50 6.75 3.37
N THR A 88 -3.55 5.56 3.99
CA THR A 88 -4.08 4.35 3.36
C THR A 88 -5.50 4.06 3.86
N LEU A 89 -6.40 3.76 2.91
CA LEU A 89 -7.76 3.34 3.22
C LEU A 89 -7.77 1.91 3.77
N GLY A 90 -8.29 1.75 4.98
CA GLY A 90 -8.54 0.46 5.60
C GLY A 90 -10.03 0.20 5.81
N TYR A 91 -10.36 -1.04 6.14
CA TYR A 91 -11.70 -1.53 6.36
C TYR A 91 -11.85 -2.15 7.74
N GLU A 92 -13.01 -1.97 8.36
CA GLU A 92 -13.32 -2.51 9.67
C GLU A 92 -13.53 -4.03 9.64
N ALA A 93 -13.23 -4.69 10.76
CA ALA A 93 -13.43 -6.14 10.91
C ALA A 93 -14.89 -6.58 10.70
N GLN A 94 -15.85 -5.71 11.02
CA GLN A 94 -17.27 -5.98 10.81
C GLN A 94 -17.61 -6.14 9.32
N LEU A 95 -17.01 -5.32 8.46
CA LEU A 95 -17.16 -5.46 7.02
C LEU A 95 -16.48 -6.74 6.53
N VAL A 96 -15.25 -7.00 6.98
CA VAL A 96 -14.55 -8.26 6.63
C VAL A 96 -15.38 -9.49 6.98
N ASN A 97 -15.99 -9.50 8.18
CA ASN A 97 -16.91 -10.55 8.60
C ASN A 97 -18.08 -10.69 7.61
N ALA A 98 -18.77 -9.59 7.31
CA ALA A 98 -19.91 -9.59 6.39
C ALA A 98 -19.52 -10.07 4.99
N VAL A 99 -18.37 -9.64 4.49
CA VAL A 99 -17.85 -10.01 3.17
C VAL A 99 -17.58 -11.52 3.11
N VAL A 100 -16.90 -12.07 4.13
CA VAL A 100 -16.64 -13.51 4.16
C VAL A 100 -17.94 -14.30 4.30
N CYS A 101 -18.83 -13.94 5.21
CA CYS A 101 -20.08 -14.68 5.46
C CYS A 101 -21.08 -14.60 4.30
N SER A 102 -21.07 -13.53 3.51
CA SER A 102 -21.90 -13.41 2.30
C SER A 102 -21.26 -14.01 1.05
N SER A 103 -19.98 -14.38 1.12
CA SER A 103 -19.27 -15.04 0.02
C SER A 103 -19.72 -16.49 -0.16
N THR A 104 -19.34 -17.09 -1.29
CA THR A 104 -19.54 -18.52 -1.55
C THR A 104 -18.52 -19.43 -0.87
N LYS A 105 -17.56 -18.84 -0.12
CA LYS A 105 -16.40 -19.54 0.45
C LYS A 105 -16.73 -20.31 1.73
N VAL A 106 -17.61 -19.76 2.56
CA VAL A 106 -18.05 -20.37 3.84
C VAL A 106 -19.48 -20.90 3.73
N LYS A 107 -19.80 -21.91 4.53
CA LYS A 107 -21.15 -22.50 4.63
C LYS A 107 -22.02 -21.77 5.64
N ASP A 108 -21.38 -21.18 6.64
CA ASP A 108 -22.00 -20.58 7.82
C ASP A 108 -21.31 -19.27 8.20
N SER A 109 -21.78 -18.65 9.28
CA SER A 109 -21.16 -17.48 9.88
C SER A 109 -20.00 -17.86 10.79
N PHE A 110 -19.17 -16.88 11.15
CA PHE A 110 -18.16 -17.06 12.19
C PHE A 110 -18.78 -17.39 13.55
N HIS A 111 -18.18 -18.35 14.23
CA HIS A 111 -18.47 -18.75 15.61
C HIS A 111 -17.30 -18.42 16.52
N TYR A 112 -17.57 -18.27 17.81
CA TYR A 112 -16.61 -17.76 18.79
C TYR A 112 -16.70 -18.54 20.10
N GLU A 113 -15.55 -18.88 20.67
CA GLU A 113 -15.43 -19.41 22.02
C GLU A 113 -14.30 -18.69 22.74
N TRP A 114 -14.61 -18.00 23.84
CA TRP A 114 -13.60 -17.35 24.67
C TRP A 114 -13.12 -18.31 25.75
N PHE A 115 -11.81 -18.42 25.92
CA PHE A 115 -11.20 -19.28 26.94
C PHE A 115 -10.25 -18.49 27.85
N GLY A 116 -9.95 -19.08 29.00
CA GLY A 116 -9.16 -18.47 30.07
C GLY A 116 -9.99 -17.66 31.08
N ASP A 117 -9.33 -17.22 32.15
CA ASP A 117 -9.97 -16.46 33.23
C ASP A 117 -10.06 -14.96 32.94
N TRP A 118 -11.12 -14.58 32.20
CA TRP A 118 -11.40 -13.21 31.79
C TRP A 118 -11.80 -12.27 32.93
N THR A 119 -12.04 -12.77 34.14
CA THR A 119 -12.43 -11.93 35.29
C THR A 119 -11.34 -10.93 35.70
N ARG A 120 -10.07 -11.23 35.35
CA ARG A 120 -8.91 -10.38 35.61
C ARG A 120 -8.82 -9.15 34.70
N VAL A 121 -9.51 -9.20 33.55
CA VAL A 121 -9.43 -8.21 32.47
C VAL A 121 -10.75 -7.47 32.29
N ILE A 122 -11.88 -8.19 32.27
CA ILE A 122 -13.19 -7.57 32.05
C ILE A 122 -13.54 -6.63 33.20
N GLY A 123 -13.84 -5.38 32.88
CA GLY A 123 -14.22 -4.36 33.86
C GLY A 123 -13.05 -3.75 34.63
N ASN A 124 -11.81 -4.25 34.43
CA ASN A 124 -10.62 -3.70 35.08
C ASN A 124 -10.02 -2.55 34.24
N PHE A 125 -10.68 -1.41 34.22
CA PHE A 125 -10.21 -0.22 33.51
C PHE A 125 -10.16 1.00 34.43
N VAL A 126 -9.31 1.96 34.08
CA VAL A 126 -9.14 3.25 34.75
C VAL A 126 -9.51 4.37 33.80
N THR A 127 -10.26 5.36 34.29
CA THR A 127 -10.52 6.59 33.54
C THR A 127 -9.30 7.50 33.59
N LYS A 128 -8.70 7.78 32.44
CA LYS A 128 -7.60 8.72 32.28
C LYS A 128 -8.07 9.98 31.55
N THR A 129 -7.42 11.10 31.82
CA THR A 129 -7.68 12.36 31.13
C THR A 129 -6.63 12.57 30.05
N SER A 130 -7.06 12.80 28.82
CA SER A 130 -6.20 13.18 27.69
C SER A 130 -5.61 14.57 27.91
N GLN A 131 -4.50 14.87 27.23
CA GLN A 131 -3.91 16.22 27.21
C GLN A 131 -4.91 17.30 26.76
N LYS A 132 -5.94 16.93 25.98
CA LYS A 132 -7.02 17.82 25.53
C LYS A 132 -8.19 17.92 26.51
N GLY A 133 -8.08 17.37 27.72
CA GLY A 133 -9.11 17.42 28.76
C GLY A 133 -10.21 16.35 28.65
N ASN A 134 -10.23 15.55 27.58
CA ASN A 134 -11.22 14.50 27.38
C ASN A 134 -10.90 13.26 28.22
N GLN A 135 -11.90 12.72 28.93
CA GLN A 135 -11.76 11.47 29.67
C GLN A 135 -11.90 10.25 28.75
N TYR A 136 -11.07 9.24 28.95
CA TYR A 136 -11.12 7.97 28.23
C TYR A 136 -10.80 6.79 29.15
N GLN A 137 -11.32 5.61 28.82
CA GLN A 137 -11.03 4.38 29.55
C GLN A 137 -9.74 3.76 29.03
N ALA A 138 -8.84 3.41 29.95
CA ALA A 138 -7.59 2.72 29.67
C ALA A 138 -7.53 1.40 30.46
N PRO A 139 -6.88 0.35 29.93
CA PRO A 139 -6.71 -0.89 30.66
C PRO A 139 -5.99 -0.67 32.01
N ASN A 140 -6.46 -1.34 33.06
CA ASN A 140 -5.84 -1.34 34.39
C ASN A 140 -5.32 -2.74 34.79
N TRP A 141 -5.25 -3.67 33.84
CA TRP A 141 -4.61 -4.98 34.01
C TRP A 141 -3.20 -4.98 33.43
N THR A 142 -2.42 -6.01 33.77
CA THR A 142 -1.04 -6.21 33.35
C THR A 142 -0.91 -7.34 32.33
N ALA A 143 0.25 -7.46 31.66
CA ALA A 143 0.52 -8.57 30.75
C ALA A 143 0.42 -9.97 31.41
N ALA A 144 0.64 -10.06 32.73
CA ALA A 144 0.47 -11.31 33.47
C ALA A 144 -1.00 -11.74 33.56
N ASP A 145 -1.92 -10.76 33.64
CA ASP A 145 -3.36 -10.99 33.69
C ASP A 145 -3.90 -11.51 32.35
N GLU A 146 -3.26 -11.14 31.25
CA GLU A 146 -3.61 -11.58 29.89
C GLU A 146 -3.19 -13.03 29.59
N LYS A 147 -2.31 -13.61 30.42
CA LYS A 147 -1.76 -14.94 30.18
C LYS A 147 -2.87 -15.98 30.19
N GLY A 148 -2.96 -16.73 29.08
CA GLY A 148 -3.93 -17.79 28.88
C GLY A 148 -5.34 -17.31 28.48
N LEU A 149 -5.53 -16.01 28.27
CA LEU A 149 -6.79 -15.47 27.74
C LEU A 149 -6.75 -15.48 26.22
N GLY A 150 -7.84 -15.92 25.60
CA GLY A 150 -7.94 -15.93 24.15
C GLY A 150 -9.34 -16.21 23.64
N VAL A 151 -9.44 -16.24 22.31
CA VAL A 151 -10.65 -16.58 21.58
C VAL A 151 -10.31 -17.62 20.51
N ARG A 152 -11.18 -18.60 20.36
CA ARG A 152 -11.24 -19.47 19.18
C ARG A 152 -12.29 -18.91 18.24
N VAL A 153 -11.92 -18.72 16.98
CA VAL A 153 -12.82 -18.31 15.91
C VAL A 153 -12.80 -19.36 14.82
N TRP A 154 -13.97 -19.76 14.34
CA TRP A 154 -14.05 -20.73 13.26
C TRP A 154 -15.23 -20.46 12.33
N ALA A 155 -15.09 -20.95 11.11
CA ALA A 155 -16.14 -21.07 10.12
C ALA A 155 -15.87 -22.31 9.27
N THR A 156 -16.91 -22.87 8.66
CA THR A 156 -16.80 -24.07 7.84
C THR A 156 -16.69 -23.69 6.37
N LEU A 157 -15.59 -24.07 5.72
CA LEU A 157 -15.43 -23.82 4.28
C LEU A 157 -16.40 -24.67 3.46
N LYS A 158 -16.88 -24.12 2.33
CA LYS A 158 -17.73 -24.85 1.40
C LYS A 158 -16.94 -26.02 0.80
N GLY A 159 -17.49 -27.22 0.93
CA GLY A 159 -16.82 -28.48 0.55
C GLY A 159 -16.15 -29.22 1.70
N GLU A 160 -15.88 -28.59 2.84
CA GLU A 160 -15.25 -29.23 3.99
C GLU A 160 -16.27 -29.69 5.04
N SER A 161 -16.02 -30.82 5.72
CA SER A 161 -16.87 -31.30 6.82
C SER A 161 -16.47 -30.70 8.17
N GLU A 162 -15.18 -30.41 8.35
CA GLU A 162 -14.63 -29.88 9.58
C GLU A 162 -14.44 -28.36 9.49
N PRO A 163 -14.73 -27.61 10.57
CA PRO A 163 -14.51 -26.18 10.58
C PRO A 163 -13.01 -25.84 10.66
N ARG A 164 -12.62 -24.73 10.03
CA ARG A 164 -11.27 -24.17 10.19
C ARG A 164 -11.25 -23.30 11.43
N VAL A 165 -10.44 -23.66 12.41
CA VAL A 165 -10.33 -22.95 13.68
C VAL A 165 -9.06 -22.10 13.70
N LEU A 166 -9.16 -20.89 14.23
CA LEU A 166 -8.05 -20.02 14.58
C LEU A 166 -8.15 -19.66 16.06
N GLU A 167 -7.10 -19.95 16.81
CA GLU A 167 -6.96 -19.50 18.19
C GLU A 167 -6.10 -18.24 18.24
N LEU A 168 -6.55 -17.25 19.00
CA LEU A 168 -5.84 -16.01 19.20
C LEU A 168 -5.79 -15.66 20.68
N LEU A 169 -4.58 -15.51 21.22
CA LEU A 169 -4.37 -15.05 22.59
C LEU A 169 -4.46 -13.53 22.67
N LEU A 170 -4.98 -13.01 23.78
CA LEU A 170 -5.02 -11.57 24.04
C LEU A 170 -3.61 -10.96 24.02
N SER A 171 -2.62 -11.67 24.55
CA SER A 171 -1.21 -11.27 24.54
C SER A 171 -0.60 -11.15 23.14
N GLN A 172 -1.20 -11.77 22.12
CA GLN A 172 -0.76 -11.67 20.72
C GLN A 172 -1.38 -10.47 19.98
N ALA A 173 -2.30 -9.74 20.61
CA ALA A 173 -2.86 -8.51 20.09
C ALA A 173 -1.96 -7.32 20.48
N GLN A 174 -0.93 -7.04 19.67
CA GLN A 174 0.07 -6.01 19.97
C GLN A 174 -0.48 -4.59 19.73
N VAL A 175 -1.14 -4.35 18.59
CA VAL A 175 -1.72 -3.04 18.26
C VAL A 175 -3.09 -2.86 18.91
N ARG A 176 -3.22 -1.87 19.81
CA ARG A 176 -4.44 -1.60 20.60
C ARG A 176 -4.83 -0.12 20.62
N ASN A 177 -5.01 0.45 19.44
CA ASN A 177 -5.22 1.90 19.27
C ASN A 177 -6.63 2.39 19.64
N SER A 178 -7.55 1.48 19.96
CA SER A 178 -8.91 1.80 20.41
C SER A 178 -9.04 1.77 21.94
N THR A 179 -9.71 2.76 22.51
CA THR A 179 -10.10 2.76 23.94
C THR A 179 -11.03 1.58 24.28
N LEU A 180 -11.69 1.00 23.29
CA LEU A 180 -12.52 -0.20 23.44
C LEU A 180 -11.71 -1.43 23.85
N TRP A 181 -10.38 -1.44 23.68
CA TRP A 181 -9.55 -2.50 24.25
C TRP A 181 -9.60 -2.53 25.77
N ALA A 182 -9.95 -1.42 26.44
CA ALA A 182 -10.15 -1.37 27.88
C ALA A 182 -11.54 -1.83 28.31
N SER A 183 -12.58 -1.38 27.59
CA SER A 183 -13.98 -1.58 27.99
C SER A 183 -14.63 -2.83 27.41
N ASP A 184 -14.27 -3.22 26.19
CA ASP A 184 -14.74 -4.42 25.51
C ASP A 184 -13.60 -5.20 24.81
N PRO A 185 -12.63 -5.73 25.61
CA PRO A 185 -11.48 -6.46 25.06
C PRO A 185 -11.88 -7.75 24.34
N LYS A 186 -13.00 -8.39 24.74
CA LYS A 186 -13.48 -9.63 24.10
C LYS A 186 -13.91 -9.39 22.67
N GLN A 187 -14.67 -8.31 22.43
CA GLN A 187 -15.11 -7.94 21.09
C GLN A 187 -13.94 -7.52 20.21
N GLN A 188 -13.02 -6.69 20.74
CA GLN A 188 -11.82 -6.28 19.98
C GLN A 188 -10.96 -7.47 19.57
N LEU A 189 -10.76 -8.44 20.46
CA LEU A 189 -10.01 -9.65 20.15
C LEU A 189 -10.72 -10.52 19.10
N ALA A 190 -12.05 -10.63 19.17
CA ALA A 190 -12.83 -11.36 18.17
C ALA A 190 -12.73 -10.70 16.78
N TYR A 191 -12.78 -9.37 16.71
CA TYR A 191 -12.58 -8.63 15.47
C TYR A 191 -11.19 -8.86 14.86
N LEU A 192 -10.14 -8.86 15.70
CA LEU A 192 -8.78 -9.18 15.25
C LEU A 192 -8.69 -10.63 14.73
N ALA A 193 -9.28 -11.58 15.45
CA ALA A 193 -9.27 -12.99 15.09
C ALA A 193 -9.99 -13.25 13.75
N VAL A 194 -11.13 -12.60 13.50
CA VAL A 194 -11.85 -12.72 12.21
C VAL A 194 -10.99 -12.26 11.04
N LYS A 195 -10.29 -11.13 11.19
CA LYS A 195 -9.42 -10.62 10.12
C LYS A 195 -8.25 -11.57 9.87
N ARG A 196 -7.59 -12.07 10.91
CA ARG A 196 -6.50 -13.06 10.79
C ARG A 196 -7.00 -14.37 10.16
N TRP A 197 -8.20 -14.82 10.53
CA TRP A 197 -8.82 -16.00 9.93
C TRP A 197 -9.11 -15.77 8.45
N ALA A 198 -9.70 -14.62 8.09
CA ALA A 198 -10.01 -14.28 6.71
C ALA A 198 -8.75 -14.20 5.85
N ARG A 199 -7.67 -13.62 6.38
CA ARG A 199 -6.35 -13.60 5.74
C ARG A 199 -5.80 -14.99 5.47
N LEU A 200 -5.98 -15.92 6.41
CA LEU A 200 -5.43 -17.27 6.31
C LEU A 200 -6.25 -18.19 5.40
N TYR A 201 -7.58 -18.14 5.49
CA TYR A 201 -8.48 -19.14 4.89
C TYR A 201 -9.40 -18.59 3.78
N ALA A 202 -9.57 -17.27 3.68
CA ALA A 202 -10.34 -16.60 2.64
C ALA A 202 -9.62 -15.38 2.02
N PRO A 203 -8.30 -15.44 1.72
CA PRO A 203 -7.56 -14.29 1.20
C PRO A 203 -8.10 -13.80 -0.15
N ASP A 204 -8.63 -14.72 -0.96
CA ASP A 204 -9.26 -14.47 -2.26
C ASP A 204 -10.58 -13.69 -2.17
N VAL A 205 -11.24 -13.74 -1.01
CA VAL A 205 -12.51 -13.03 -0.77
C VAL A 205 -12.24 -11.57 -0.38
N ILE A 206 -11.19 -11.33 0.40
CA ILE A 206 -10.81 -9.99 0.88
C ILE A 206 -9.80 -9.27 -0.03
N LEU A 207 -9.10 -9.98 -0.94
CA LEU A 207 -8.23 -9.44 -2.00
C LEU A 207 -7.23 -8.36 -1.56
N GLY A 208 -6.67 -8.48 -0.35
CA GLY A 208 -5.62 -7.55 0.10
C GLY A 208 -6.11 -6.28 0.79
N VAL A 209 -7.41 -6.10 1.03
CA VAL A 209 -7.91 -4.93 1.80
C VAL A 209 -7.35 -4.92 3.21
N TYR A 210 -6.78 -3.80 3.66
CA TYR A 210 -6.12 -3.69 4.96
C TYR A 210 -7.09 -3.31 6.08
N SER A 211 -6.81 -3.72 7.32
CA SER A 211 -7.46 -3.16 8.52
C SER A 211 -6.54 -2.18 9.27
N ALA A 212 -7.10 -1.39 10.20
CA ALA A 212 -6.36 -0.32 10.90
C ALA A 212 -5.05 -0.81 11.55
N ASP A 213 -5.15 -1.91 12.28
CA ASP A 213 -4.07 -2.65 12.93
C ASP A 213 -3.04 -3.24 11.97
N GLU A 214 -3.39 -3.53 10.72
CA GLU A 214 -2.43 -4.02 9.72
C GLU A 214 -1.64 -2.86 9.08
N LEU A 215 -2.19 -1.64 9.07
CA LEU A 215 -1.56 -0.46 8.47
C LEU A 215 -0.54 0.20 9.39
N ASP A 216 -0.71 0.05 10.72
CA ASP A 216 0.24 0.59 11.71
C ASP A 216 1.53 -0.26 11.82
N ASP A 217 1.45 -1.55 11.46
CA ASP A 217 2.54 -2.55 11.56
C ASP A 217 3.25 -2.82 10.22
N LEU A 218 3.08 -1.98 9.19
CA LEU A 218 3.93 -2.02 8.00
C LEU A 218 5.20 -1.20 8.25
N PRO A 219 6.34 -1.79 8.69
CA PRO A 219 7.60 -1.26 8.21
C PRO A 219 7.52 -1.35 6.69
N GLU A 220 7.85 -0.28 5.97
CA GLU A 220 7.90 -0.27 4.51
C GLU A 220 8.59 -1.55 4.01
N LYS A 221 7.79 -2.53 3.58
CA LYS A 221 8.32 -3.80 3.12
C LYS A 221 8.61 -3.57 1.65
N GLU A 222 9.87 -3.37 1.32
CA GLU A 222 10.33 -3.41 -0.05
C GLU A 222 10.02 -4.80 -0.63
N LEU A 223 8.85 -4.92 -1.29
CA LEU A 223 8.36 -6.16 -1.90
C LEU A 223 9.09 -6.52 -3.20
N ASN A 224 10.10 -5.74 -3.57
CA ASN A 224 11.13 -6.10 -4.53
C ASN A 224 12.47 -5.71 -3.91
N PRO A 225 13.45 -6.63 -3.76
CA PRO A 225 14.83 -6.20 -3.91
C PRO A 225 14.95 -5.71 -5.35
N ARG A 226 14.69 -4.41 -5.58
CA ARG A 226 15.34 -3.75 -6.70
C ARG A 226 16.80 -4.04 -6.47
N ALA A 227 17.47 -4.69 -7.42
CA ALA A 227 18.90 -4.47 -7.56
C ALA A 227 19.07 -2.96 -7.42
N SER A 228 19.77 -2.55 -6.36
CA SER A 228 19.95 -1.16 -5.97
C SER A 228 20.72 -0.45 -7.06
N GLY A 229 20.02 -0.08 -8.12
CA GLY A 229 20.28 1.07 -8.95
C GLY A 229 19.58 2.26 -8.32
N THR A 230 19.82 2.49 -7.03
CA THR A 230 19.85 3.84 -6.53
C THR A 230 21.01 4.52 -7.24
N ALA A 231 20.72 5.19 -8.35
CA ALA A 231 21.41 6.44 -8.60
C ALA A 231 20.96 7.40 -7.49
N GLU A 232 21.46 7.18 -6.27
CA GLU A 232 21.67 8.26 -5.33
C GLU A 232 22.40 9.33 -6.14
N ARG A 233 21.75 10.49 -6.29
CA ARG A 233 22.44 11.65 -6.84
C ARG A 233 23.60 11.91 -5.90
N ALA A 234 24.79 11.51 -6.34
CA ALA A 234 26.03 11.77 -5.64
C ALA A 234 26.06 13.25 -5.23
N PRO A 235 26.64 13.60 -4.07
CA PRO A 235 26.83 15.00 -3.72
C PRO A 235 27.47 15.72 -4.92
N GLU A 236 26.78 16.73 -5.45
CA GLU A 236 27.20 17.44 -6.66
C GLU A 236 28.55 18.10 -6.36
N LEU A 237 29.63 17.51 -6.87
CA LEU A 237 30.99 18.02 -6.67
C LEU A 237 31.05 19.44 -7.24
N GLU A 238 31.63 20.38 -6.49
CA GLU A 238 31.73 21.75 -6.97
C GLU A 238 32.47 21.82 -8.32
N PRO A 239 32.02 22.65 -9.28
CA PRO A 239 32.69 22.81 -10.56
C PRO A 239 34.14 23.26 -10.35
N TYR A 240 35.08 22.64 -11.07
CA TYR A 240 36.49 23.00 -10.95
C TYR A 240 36.73 24.43 -11.49
N PRO A 241 37.24 25.38 -10.67
CA PRO A 241 37.39 26.76 -11.09
C PRO A 241 38.31 26.92 -12.30
N GLN A 242 37.86 27.69 -13.30
CA GLN A 242 38.60 27.91 -14.55
C GLN A 242 39.97 28.56 -14.33
N ASP A 243 40.11 29.40 -13.30
CA ASP A 243 41.38 30.06 -12.97
C ASP A 243 42.42 29.05 -12.48
N LYS A 244 42.00 28.08 -11.65
CA LYS A 244 42.87 26.97 -11.22
C LYS A 244 43.19 26.04 -12.38
N PHE A 245 42.23 25.79 -13.28
CA PHE A 245 42.49 25.02 -14.49
C PHE A 245 43.61 25.63 -15.32
N LYS A 246 43.56 26.94 -15.59
CA LYS A 246 44.62 27.64 -16.34
C LYS A 246 45.98 27.62 -15.63
N GLU A 247 46.01 27.68 -14.30
CA GLU A 247 47.26 27.62 -13.54
C GLU A 247 47.94 26.25 -13.60
N PHE A 248 47.16 25.16 -13.52
CA PHE A 248 47.68 23.79 -13.51
C PHE A 248 47.84 23.17 -14.90
N LEU A 249 47.16 23.71 -15.93
CA LEU A 249 47.22 23.21 -17.30
C LEU A 249 48.65 23.04 -17.83
N PRO A 250 49.59 24.01 -17.70
CA PRO A 250 50.96 23.84 -18.20
C PRO A 250 51.72 22.70 -17.51
N LYS A 251 51.43 22.43 -16.24
CA LYS A 251 52.04 21.33 -15.49
C LYS A 251 51.49 19.98 -15.97
N TRP A 252 50.18 19.90 -16.20
CA TRP A 252 49.54 18.69 -16.72
C TRP A 252 49.96 18.41 -18.16
N THR A 253 50.06 19.41 -19.02
CA THR A 253 50.60 19.26 -20.38
C THR A 253 52.00 18.66 -20.37
N LYS A 254 52.89 19.15 -19.49
CA LYS A 254 54.25 18.61 -19.36
C LYS A 254 54.25 17.15 -18.87
N MET A 255 53.37 16.79 -17.92
CA MET A 255 53.25 15.42 -17.43
C MET A 255 52.72 14.46 -18.50
N ILE A 256 51.74 14.91 -19.29
CA ILE A 256 51.14 14.13 -20.38
C ILE A 256 52.17 13.93 -21.51
N HIS A 257 52.85 14.99 -21.95
CA HIS A 257 53.88 14.90 -23.00
C HIS A 257 55.13 14.11 -22.58
N SER A 258 55.43 14.04 -21.27
CA SER A 258 56.51 13.21 -20.74
C SER A 258 56.10 11.75 -20.48
N GLY A 259 54.84 11.38 -20.78
CA GLY A 259 54.31 10.04 -20.57
C GLY A 259 54.17 9.63 -19.10
N GLN A 260 54.31 10.57 -18.15
CA GLN A 260 54.20 10.28 -16.72
C GLN A 260 52.76 9.98 -16.29
N ARG A 261 51.77 10.56 -16.98
CA ARG A 261 50.34 10.32 -16.77
C ARG A 261 49.59 10.50 -18.09
N SER A 262 48.54 9.71 -18.31
CA SER A 262 47.61 9.94 -19.43
C SER A 262 46.67 11.12 -19.15
N ALA A 263 46.01 11.66 -20.19
CA ALA A 263 45.00 12.69 -19.96
C ALA A 263 43.83 12.17 -19.13
N GLN A 264 43.45 10.89 -19.32
CA GLN A 264 42.39 10.24 -18.54
C GLN A 264 42.75 10.15 -17.06
N GLU A 265 44.00 9.81 -16.71
CA GLU A 265 44.44 9.76 -15.31
C GLU A 265 44.43 11.14 -14.64
N VAL A 266 44.71 12.21 -15.39
CA VAL A 266 44.60 13.58 -14.88
C VAL A 266 43.13 13.96 -14.65
N ILE A 267 42.24 13.59 -15.58
CA ILE A 267 40.80 13.79 -15.46
C ILE A 267 40.27 13.06 -14.23
N ASP A 268 40.61 11.79 -14.06
CA ASP A 268 40.17 10.95 -12.93
C ASP A 268 40.68 11.48 -11.58
N MET A 269 41.91 12.00 -11.55
CA MET A 269 42.47 12.61 -10.34
C MET A 269 41.72 13.88 -9.92
N VAL A 270 41.30 14.71 -10.87
CA VAL A 270 40.59 15.95 -10.57
C VAL A 270 39.10 15.67 -10.31
N SER A 271 38.50 14.74 -11.07
CA SER A 271 37.12 14.30 -10.90
C SER A 271 36.87 13.59 -9.56
N ALA A 272 37.92 13.09 -8.91
CA ALA A 272 37.83 12.55 -7.56
C ALA A 272 37.41 13.60 -6.50
N LYS A 273 37.57 14.91 -6.78
CA LYS A 273 37.23 15.99 -5.83
C LYS A 273 36.40 17.13 -6.41
N TYR A 274 36.39 17.34 -7.73
CA TYR A 274 35.72 18.45 -8.40
C TYR A 274 35.08 18.03 -9.71
N GLN A 275 34.04 18.72 -10.16
CA GLN A 275 33.44 18.44 -11.47
C GLN A 275 34.15 19.25 -12.57
N LEU A 276 34.84 18.58 -13.49
CA LEU A 276 35.39 19.21 -14.69
C LEU A 276 34.27 19.45 -15.72
N SER A 277 34.33 20.59 -16.41
CA SER A 277 33.41 20.86 -17.53
C SER A 277 33.85 20.12 -18.79
N ASN A 278 32.90 19.84 -19.71
CA ASN A 278 33.19 19.15 -20.98
C ASN A 278 34.32 19.83 -21.77
N GLY A 279 34.36 21.17 -21.80
CA GLY A 279 35.44 21.90 -22.48
C GLY A 279 36.83 21.73 -21.82
N GLN A 280 36.89 21.54 -20.49
CA GLN A 280 38.15 21.25 -19.78
C GLN A 280 38.64 19.83 -20.07
N ILE A 281 37.71 18.87 -20.12
CA ILE A 281 37.98 17.47 -20.47
C ILE A 281 38.52 17.38 -21.90
N ASP A 282 37.84 18.00 -22.86
CA ASP A 282 38.25 18.01 -24.27
C ASP A 282 39.64 18.63 -24.45
N THR A 283 39.96 19.68 -23.69
CA THR A 283 41.30 20.31 -23.73
C THR A 283 42.38 19.35 -23.25
N LEU A 284 42.14 18.58 -22.19
CA LEU A 284 43.12 17.61 -21.66
C LEU A 284 43.32 16.44 -22.63
N LEU A 285 42.23 15.92 -23.22
CA LEU A 285 42.29 14.84 -24.20
C LEU A 285 42.99 15.28 -25.50
N ALA A 286 42.77 16.52 -25.94
CA ALA A 286 43.45 17.08 -27.12
C ALA A 286 44.97 17.18 -26.91
N ILE A 287 45.44 17.51 -25.70
CA ILE A 287 46.87 17.58 -25.38
C ILE A 287 47.58 16.23 -25.54
N GLU A 288 46.91 15.13 -25.21
CA GLU A 288 47.46 13.78 -25.39
C GLU A 288 47.49 13.38 -26.87
N GLN A 289 46.49 13.77 -27.66
CA GLN A 289 46.50 13.55 -29.12
C GLN A 289 47.54 14.38 -29.86
N GLU A 290 47.92 15.54 -29.31
CA GLU A 290 49.01 16.38 -29.83
C GLU A 290 50.40 15.96 -29.31
N ALA A 291 50.49 14.99 -28.40
CA ALA A 291 51.76 14.44 -27.96
C ALA A 291 52.40 13.61 -29.10
N PRO A 292 53.68 13.84 -29.47
CA PRO A 292 54.35 13.03 -30.49
C PRO A 292 54.39 11.57 -30.06
N ILE A 293 53.84 10.68 -30.90
CA ILE A 293 53.87 9.23 -30.69
C ILE A 293 55.31 8.74 -30.94
N ASP A 294 56.15 8.75 -29.90
CA ASP A 294 57.43 8.07 -29.91
C ASP A 294 57.30 6.73 -29.17
N GLY A 295 57.47 5.62 -29.90
CA GLY A 295 57.93 4.35 -29.30
C GLY A 295 57.07 3.11 -29.54
N GLU A 296 57.22 2.54 -30.74
CA GLU A 296 57.34 1.11 -31.09
C GLU A 296 56.91 0.05 -30.03
N TYR A 297 55.92 -0.77 -30.39
CA TYR A 297 55.86 -2.17 -29.94
C TYR A 297 56.09 -3.08 -31.14
N GLN A 298 57.30 -3.65 -31.17
CA GLN A 298 57.66 -4.80 -31.99
C GLN A 298 56.75 -5.99 -31.65
N SER A 299 56.09 -6.55 -32.65
CA SER A 299 55.61 -7.93 -32.62
C SER A 299 56.52 -8.72 -33.55
N ALA A 300 57.26 -9.68 -32.97
CA ALA A 300 57.99 -10.70 -33.69
C ALA A 300 57.17 -11.99 -33.60
N ASP A 301 56.50 -12.28 -34.72
CA ASP A 301 56.32 -13.54 -35.43
C ASP A 301 56.32 -14.89 -34.68
N GLU A 302 55.22 -15.61 -34.94
CA GLU A 302 55.11 -17.03 -35.34
C GLU A 302 56.37 -17.91 -35.29
N GLU A 303 56.37 -18.91 -34.39
CA GLU A 303 56.33 -20.36 -34.67
C GLU A 303 56.23 -21.18 -33.37
#